data_AF-A0A3M7BGV3-F1
#
_entry.id   AF-A0A3M7BGV3-F1
#
_cell.length_a   1.000
_cell.length_b   1.000
_cell.length_c   1.000
_cell.angle_alpha   90.00
_cell.angle_beta   90.00
_cell.angle_gamma   90.00
#
_symmetry.space_group_name_H-M   'P 1'
#
loop_
_entity.id
_entity.type
_entity.pdbx_description
1 polymer ?
#
loop_
_entity_poly.entity_id
_entity_poly.type
_entity_poly.pdbx_seq_one_letter_code
_entity_poly.pdbx_strand_id
1 'polypeptide(L)'
;MSKCPDARDCLHDMILPAMQNVSHKVDFKLSYIGNVTDHDDGVLCMHGEGECLGNIIELCAAKQYPDPKIYLGFTMCMARDFEEIPEKQLVQDCALEHGISMEKLNDCTVNEDGALSVDMLKESFNRSATAGVSKSCTVRLNNKIRCIRDGGEWKDCDGGSSAKDLVADINAESKKLWQGYAG
;
A
#
# COMPACT_ATOMS: atom_id res chain seq x y z
N MET A 1 -1.93 -3.84 -5.26
CA MET A 1 -2.81 -3.55 -6.41
C MET A 1 -4.04 -2.88 -5.84
N SER A 2 -4.35 -1.64 -6.23
CA SER A 2 -5.43 -0.83 -5.62
C SER A 2 -6.83 -1.40 -5.91
N LYS A 3 -7.06 -1.96 -7.10
CA LYS A 3 -8.36 -2.58 -7.47
C LYS A 3 -8.49 -4.06 -7.09
N CYS A 4 -7.68 -4.54 -6.14
CA CYS A 4 -7.66 -5.96 -5.76
C CYS A 4 -8.47 -6.22 -4.49
N PRO A 5 -9.49 -7.11 -4.51
CA PRO A 5 -10.30 -7.41 -3.32
C PRO A 5 -9.48 -8.02 -2.19
N ASP A 6 -8.46 -8.83 -2.49
CA ASP A 6 -7.55 -9.37 -1.47
C ASP A 6 -6.69 -8.27 -0.81
N ALA A 7 -6.41 -7.17 -1.51
CA ALA A 7 -5.75 -6.00 -0.91
C ALA A 7 -6.67 -5.30 0.08
N ARG A 8 -7.95 -5.11 -0.26
CA ARG A 8 -8.97 -4.58 0.66
C ARG A 8 -9.06 -5.42 1.93
N ASP A 9 -9.24 -6.74 1.80
CA ASP A 9 -9.35 -7.65 2.94
C ASP A 9 -8.07 -7.60 3.81
N CYS A 10 -6.90 -7.62 3.17
CA CYS A 10 -5.63 -7.53 3.87
C CYS A 10 -5.46 -6.23 4.67
N LEU A 11 -5.85 -5.10 4.07
CA LEU A 11 -5.85 -3.81 4.74
C LEU A 11 -6.80 -3.82 5.94
N HIS A 12 -8.04 -4.24 5.72
CA HIS A 12 -9.10 -4.24 6.73
C HIS A 12 -8.81 -5.18 7.91
N ASP A 13 -8.48 -6.44 7.62
CA ASP A 13 -8.43 -7.50 8.64
C ASP A 13 -7.09 -7.52 9.39
N MET A 14 -6.00 -7.10 8.75
CA MET A 14 -4.64 -7.24 9.29
C MET A 14 -3.92 -5.90 9.45
N ILE A 15 -3.74 -5.13 8.38
CA ILE A 15 -2.81 -3.99 8.39
C ILE A 15 -3.32 -2.83 9.23
N LEU A 16 -4.56 -2.38 9.03
CA LEU A 16 -5.10 -1.22 9.75
C LEU A 16 -5.21 -1.47 11.26
N PRO A 17 -5.75 -2.62 11.73
CA PRO A 17 -5.79 -2.90 13.17
C PRO A 17 -4.39 -3.09 13.77
N ALA A 18 -3.43 -3.66 13.04
CA ALA A 18 -2.05 -3.75 13.51
C ALA A 18 -1.41 -2.36 13.62
N MET A 19 -1.54 -1.53 12.58
CA MET A 19 -1.01 -0.17 12.53
C MET A 19 -1.47 0.69 13.70
N GLN A 20 -2.75 0.60 14.09
CA GLN A 20 -3.27 1.31 15.26
C GLN A 20 -2.50 1.03 16.55
N ASN A 21 -1.92 -0.16 16.69
CA ASN A 21 -1.18 -0.59 17.87
C ASN A 21 0.33 -0.31 17.80
N VAL A 22 0.92 -0.33 16.59
CA VAL A 22 2.38 -0.37 16.41
C VAL A 22 2.95 0.69 15.45
N SER A 23 2.16 1.70 15.05
CA SER A 23 2.62 2.77 14.15
C SER A 23 3.90 3.49 14.60
N HIS A 24 4.19 3.50 15.90
CA HIS A 24 5.40 4.11 16.48
C HIS A 24 6.61 3.18 16.52
N LYS A 25 6.48 1.91 16.10
CA LYS A 25 7.53 0.89 16.12
C LYS A 25 7.93 0.37 14.74
N VAL A 26 7.15 0.72 13.72
CA VAL A 26 7.29 0.18 12.35
C VAL A 26 7.21 1.31 11.35
N ASP A 27 8.10 1.26 10.37
CA ASP A 27 7.99 2.04 9.15
C ASP A 27 7.09 1.28 8.16
N PHE A 28 5.84 1.73 8.03
CA PHE A 28 4.90 1.15 7.07
C PHE A 28 5.23 1.66 5.66
N LYS A 29 5.24 0.74 4.68
CA LYS A 29 5.54 1.07 3.29
C LYS A 29 4.60 0.33 2.34
N LEU A 30 3.79 1.08 1.60
CA LEU A 30 2.96 0.54 0.51
C LEU A 30 3.83 0.23 -0.71
N SER A 31 3.44 -0.81 -1.46
CA SER A 31 4.10 -1.22 -2.70
C SER A 31 3.09 -1.89 -3.61
N TYR A 32 3.19 -1.62 -4.91
CA TYR A 32 2.26 -2.10 -5.92
C TYR A 32 2.92 -3.06 -6.89
N ILE A 33 2.11 -3.90 -7.52
CA ILE A 33 2.53 -4.89 -8.50
C ILE A 33 2.02 -4.40 -9.86
N GLY A 34 2.85 -4.55 -10.88
CA GLY A 34 2.59 -4.16 -12.25
C GLY A 34 3.87 -4.30 -13.06
N ASN A 35 3.82 -3.88 -14.33
CA ASN A 35 4.96 -3.94 -15.24
C ASN A 35 5.29 -2.55 -15.78
N VAL A 36 6.56 -2.33 -16.12
CA VAL A 36 7.00 -1.17 -16.89
C VAL A 36 6.95 -1.54 -18.36
N THR A 37 6.46 -0.64 -19.21
CA THR A 37 6.28 -0.87 -20.65
C THR A 37 6.86 0.30 -21.46
N ASP A 38 7.14 0.05 -22.74
CA ASP A 38 7.56 1.08 -23.72
C ASP A 38 6.36 1.63 -24.53
N HIS A 39 5.14 1.20 -24.19
CA HIS A 39 3.88 1.61 -24.80
C HIS A 39 2.99 2.28 -23.74
N ASP A 40 2.02 3.08 -24.21
CA ASP A 40 1.09 3.86 -23.39
C ASP A 40 1.82 4.84 -22.44
N ASP A 41 1.33 5.03 -21.22
CA ASP A 41 1.95 5.88 -20.17
C ASP A 41 3.20 5.21 -19.52
N GLY A 42 3.67 4.10 -20.08
CA GLY A 42 4.87 3.38 -19.66
C GLY A 42 4.70 2.47 -18.43
N VAL A 43 3.46 2.18 -18.04
CA VAL A 43 3.10 1.30 -16.94
C VAL A 43 1.90 0.42 -17.32
N LEU A 44 1.88 -0.82 -16.83
CA LEU A 44 0.79 -1.76 -17.04
C LEU A 44 0.37 -2.39 -15.70
N CYS A 45 -0.94 -2.33 -15.44
CA CYS A 45 -1.58 -2.84 -14.23
C CYS A 45 -2.53 -3.99 -14.55
N MET A 46 -2.75 -4.89 -13.59
CA MET A 46 -3.54 -6.12 -13.82
C MET A 46 -5.01 -5.81 -14.09
N HIS A 47 -5.55 -4.80 -13.42
CA HIS A 47 -6.94 -4.36 -13.56
C HIS A 47 -7.11 -3.11 -14.45
N GLY A 48 -6.17 -2.90 -15.38
CA GLY A 48 -6.21 -1.79 -16.35
C GLY A 48 -5.75 -0.44 -15.81
N GLU A 49 -5.89 0.60 -16.63
CA GLU A 49 -5.34 1.94 -16.37
C GLU A 49 -5.90 2.59 -15.10
N GLY A 50 -7.17 2.34 -14.78
CA GLY A 50 -7.79 2.85 -13.56
C GLY A 50 -7.08 2.39 -12.28
N GLU A 51 -6.55 1.15 -12.26
CA GLU A 51 -5.71 0.68 -11.17
C GLU A 51 -4.36 1.39 -11.14
N CYS A 52 -3.74 1.64 -12.29
CA CYS A 52 -2.47 2.37 -12.35
C CYS A 52 -2.62 3.78 -11.79
N LEU A 53 -3.68 4.51 -12.15
CA LEU A 53 -3.97 5.81 -11.58
C LEU A 53 -4.26 5.72 -10.07
N GLY A 54 -5.05 4.74 -9.63
CA GLY A 54 -5.28 4.48 -8.21
C GLY A 54 -3.99 4.24 -7.42
N ASN A 55 -3.09 3.41 -7.95
CA ASN A 55 -1.79 3.16 -7.34
C ASN A 55 -0.95 4.44 -7.23
N ILE A 56 -0.96 5.31 -8.25
CA ILE A 56 -0.26 6.61 -8.22
C ILE A 56 -0.86 7.51 -7.14
N ILE A 57 -2.18 7.62 -7.07
CA ILE A 57 -2.89 8.45 -6.08
C ILE A 57 -2.54 7.99 -4.65
N GLU A 58 -2.59 6.69 -4.37
CA GLU A 58 -2.26 6.12 -3.06
C GLU A 58 -0.77 6.30 -2.70
N LEU A 59 0.15 6.14 -3.68
CA LEU A 59 1.58 6.46 -3.49
C LEU A 59 1.81 7.94 -3.21
N CYS A 60 1.06 8.82 -3.87
CA CYS A 60 1.11 10.26 -3.65
C CYS A 60 0.57 10.66 -2.27
N ALA A 61 -0.52 10.05 -1.82
CA ALA A 61 -1.00 10.20 -0.45
C ALA A 61 0.08 9.84 0.57
N ALA A 62 0.74 8.69 0.38
CA ALA A 62 1.83 8.24 1.27
C ALA A 62 3.04 9.19 1.25
N LYS A 63 3.39 9.77 0.11
CA LYS A 63 4.49 10.73 -0.01
C LYS A 63 4.17 12.08 0.64
N GLN A 64 2.96 12.60 0.42
CA GLN A 64 2.57 13.93 0.88
C GLN A 64 2.15 13.93 2.36
N TYR A 65 1.65 12.79 2.86
CA TYR A 65 1.15 12.62 4.23
C TYR A 65 1.76 11.36 4.85
N PRO A 66 3.03 11.39 5.27
CA PRO A 66 3.77 10.18 5.68
C PRO A 66 3.33 9.58 7.01
N ASP A 67 2.33 10.14 7.71
CA ASP A 67 1.71 9.48 8.86
C ASP A 67 0.90 8.26 8.37
N PRO A 68 1.25 7.02 8.77
CA PRO A 68 0.54 5.82 8.35
C PRO A 68 -0.94 5.82 8.71
N LYS A 69 -1.36 6.55 9.75
CA LYS A 69 -2.78 6.67 10.10
C LYS A 69 -3.56 7.44 9.03
N ILE A 70 -2.91 8.39 8.36
CA ILE A 70 -3.51 9.19 7.30
C ILE A 70 -3.51 8.40 5.99
N TYR A 71 -2.33 8.05 5.46
CA TYR A 71 -2.28 7.49 4.12
C TYR A 71 -2.81 6.05 4.04
N LEU A 72 -2.63 5.20 5.06
CA LEU A 72 -3.26 3.86 5.08
C LEU A 72 -4.75 3.95 5.35
N GLY A 73 -5.20 4.96 6.11
CA GLY A 73 -6.61 5.28 6.25
C GLY A 73 -7.24 5.59 4.90
N PHE A 74 -6.65 6.53 4.16
CA PHE A 74 -7.05 6.90 2.81
C PHE A 74 -7.03 5.70 1.85
N THR A 75 -5.96 4.90 1.86
CA THR A 75 -5.85 3.68 1.03
C THR A 75 -6.95 2.68 1.36
N MET A 76 -7.27 2.47 2.65
CA MET A 76 -8.37 1.61 3.06
C MET A 76 -9.73 2.17 2.63
N CYS A 77 -9.93 3.49 2.73
CA CYS A 77 -11.16 4.13 2.26
C CYS A 77 -11.38 3.85 0.77
N MET A 78 -10.37 4.09 -0.07
CA MET A 78 -10.45 3.77 -1.51
C MET A 78 -10.68 2.29 -1.76
N ALA A 79 -9.99 1.41 -1.02
CA ALA A 79 -10.10 -0.03 -1.21
C ALA A 79 -11.47 -0.61 -0.82
N ARG A 80 -12.31 0.09 -0.03
CA ARG A 80 -13.68 -0.36 0.27
C ARG A 80 -14.53 -0.43 -1.01
N ASP A 81 -14.38 0.58 -1.85
CA ASP A 81 -15.07 0.73 -3.14
C ASP A 81 -14.07 0.56 -4.30
N PHE A 82 -13.20 -0.45 -4.20
CA PHE A 82 -12.07 -0.65 -5.11
C PHE A 82 -12.46 -0.74 -6.59
N GLU A 83 -13.70 -1.11 -6.91
CA GLU A 83 -14.23 -1.16 -8.29
C GLU A 83 -14.37 0.25 -8.89
N GLU A 84 -14.66 1.25 -8.05
CA GLU A 84 -14.83 2.66 -8.39
C GLU A 84 -13.50 3.40 -8.45
N ILE A 85 -12.36 2.78 -8.14
CA ILE A 85 -11.06 3.46 -8.33
C ILE A 85 -10.81 3.65 -9.85
N PRO A 86 -10.48 4.85 -10.35
CA PRO A 86 -10.07 6.08 -9.64
C PRO A 86 -11.11 7.21 -9.75
N GLU A 87 -12.40 6.91 -9.70
CA GLU A 87 -13.48 7.88 -9.83
C GLU A 87 -13.26 9.08 -8.90
N LYS A 88 -13.40 10.27 -9.47
CA LYS A 88 -13.03 11.53 -8.80
C LYS A 88 -13.77 11.71 -7.48
N GLN A 89 -15.04 11.32 -7.42
CA GLN A 89 -15.88 11.46 -6.23
C GLN A 89 -15.33 10.60 -5.08
N LEU A 90 -15.00 9.32 -5.34
CA LEU A 90 -14.39 8.43 -4.36
C LEU A 90 -13.08 9.02 -3.80
N VAL A 91 -12.20 9.49 -4.69
CA VAL A 91 -10.91 10.08 -4.29
C VAL A 91 -11.13 11.32 -3.41
N GLN A 92 -12.07 12.19 -3.78
CA GLN A 92 -12.38 13.41 -3.03
C GLN A 92 -12.96 13.11 -1.64
N ASP A 93 -13.89 12.17 -1.55
CA ASP A 93 -14.53 11.79 -0.29
C ASP A 93 -13.52 11.15 0.67
N CYS A 94 -12.70 10.22 0.18
CA CYS A 94 -11.64 9.62 0.97
C CYS A 94 -10.56 10.63 1.37
N ALA A 95 -10.21 11.56 0.49
CA ALA A 95 -9.24 12.60 0.81
C ALA A 95 -9.78 13.51 1.92
N LEU A 96 -11.06 13.90 1.84
CA LEU A 96 -11.73 14.69 2.87
C LEU A 96 -11.78 13.96 4.21
N GLU A 97 -12.18 12.68 4.23
CA GLU A 97 -12.25 11.86 5.45
C GLU A 97 -10.91 11.78 6.20
N HIS A 98 -9.81 11.73 5.46
CA HIS A 98 -8.46 11.57 6.02
C HIS A 98 -7.64 12.87 6.07
N GLY A 99 -8.26 14.03 5.78
CA GLY A 99 -7.58 15.33 5.87
C GLY A 99 -6.48 15.54 4.82
N ILE A 100 -6.63 14.93 3.65
CA ILE A 100 -5.74 15.05 2.51
C ILE A 100 -6.23 16.16 1.57
N SER A 101 -5.36 17.10 1.25
CA SER A 101 -5.61 18.13 0.23
C SER A 101 -5.60 17.52 -1.17
N MET A 102 -6.71 17.71 -1.91
CA MET A 102 -6.81 17.37 -3.32
C MET A 102 -5.82 18.11 -4.20
N GLU A 103 -5.48 19.35 -3.86
CA GLU A 103 -4.45 20.13 -4.57
C GLU A 103 -3.10 19.41 -4.48
N LYS A 104 -2.66 19.07 -3.26
CA LYS A 104 -1.39 18.36 -3.05
C LYS A 104 -1.36 16.96 -3.68
N LEU A 105 -2.50 16.27 -3.74
CA LEU A 105 -2.60 15.00 -4.45
C LEU A 105 -2.43 15.22 -5.95
N ASN A 106 -3.21 16.14 -6.54
CA ASN A 106 -3.15 16.43 -7.97
C ASN A 106 -1.73 16.84 -8.39
N ASP A 107 -1.10 17.77 -7.67
CA ASP A 107 0.27 18.23 -7.92
C ASP A 107 1.31 17.10 -7.86
N CYS A 108 1.04 16.03 -7.11
CA CYS A 108 1.89 14.85 -7.05
C CYS A 108 1.61 13.86 -8.18
N THR A 109 0.35 13.74 -8.60
CA THR A 109 -0.08 12.77 -9.63
C THR A 109 0.31 13.17 -11.04
N VAL A 110 0.54 14.46 -11.30
CA VAL A 110 0.98 14.96 -12.61
C VAL A 110 2.38 15.58 -12.54
N ASN A 111 3.10 15.57 -13.66
CA ASN A 111 4.37 16.25 -13.82
C ASN A 111 4.18 17.69 -14.32
N GLU A 112 5.27 18.43 -14.53
CA GLU A 112 5.25 19.83 -14.98
C GLU A 112 4.55 20.02 -16.35
N ASP A 113 4.54 18.98 -17.18
CA ASP A 113 3.86 18.96 -18.48
C ASP A 113 2.38 18.56 -18.39
N GLY A 114 1.88 18.26 -17.19
CA GLY A 114 0.50 17.83 -16.93
C GLY A 114 0.22 16.36 -17.22
N ALA A 115 1.24 15.55 -17.54
CA ALA A 115 1.13 14.11 -17.73
C ALA A 115 1.29 13.35 -16.42
N LEU A 116 0.84 12.08 -16.35
CA LEU A 116 0.93 11.28 -15.13
C LEU A 116 2.38 11.09 -14.65
N SER A 117 2.62 11.31 -13.36
CA SER A 117 3.90 11.07 -12.70
C SER A 117 4.06 9.57 -12.39
N VAL A 118 4.54 8.82 -13.37
CA VAL A 118 4.64 7.34 -13.28
C VAL A 118 5.92 6.85 -12.61
N ASP A 119 6.92 7.70 -12.36
CA ASP A 119 8.22 7.26 -11.85
C ASP A 119 8.12 6.58 -10.47
N MET A 120 7.32 7.13 -9.56
CA MET A 120 7.06 6.52 -8.25
C MET A 120 6.37 5.16 -8.39
N LEU A 121 5.50 5.00 -9.39
CA LEU A 121 4.83 3.74 -9.68
C LEU A 121 5.81 2.71 -10.24
N LYS A 122 6.70 3.10 -11.17
CA LYS A 122 7.77 2.25 -11.71
C LYS A 122 8.74 1.80 -10.61
N GLU A 123 9.15 2.70 -9.72
CA GLU A 123 9.97 2.36 -8.55
C GLU A 123 9.26 1.38 -7.61
N SER A 124 7.95 1.59 -7.41
CA SER A 124 7.11 0.71 -6.62
C SER A 124 7.02 -0.70 -7.23
N PHE A 125 6.83 -0.81 -8.56
CA PHE A 125 6.85 -2.09 -9.26
C PHE A 125 8.19 -2.79 -9.14
N ASN A 126 9.30 -2.08 -9.37
CA ASN A 126 10.63 -2.64 -9.24
C ASN A 126 10.91 -3.15 -7.82
N ARG A 127 10.45 -2.42 -6.79
CA ARG A 127 10.56 -2.84 -5.38
C ARG A 127 9.80 -4.13 -5.11
N SER A 128 8.57 -4.26 -5.62
CA SER A 128 7.76 -5.47 -5.46
C SER A 128 8.37 -6.66 -6.22
N ALA A 129 8.83 -6.45 -7.45
CA ALA A 129 9.48 -7.47 -8.26
C ALA A 129 10.79 -7.96 -7.63
N THR A 130 11.66 -7.05 -7.19
CA THR A 130 12.92 -7.39 -6.48
C THR A 130 12.67 -8.17 -5.19
N ALA A 131 11.52 -7.93 -4.55
CA ALA A 131 11.10 -8.64 -3.35
C ALA A 131 10.47 -10.02 -3.62
N GLY A 132 10.35 -10.44 -4.88
CA GLY A 132 9.68 -11.69 -5.27
C GLY A 132 8.16 -11.68 -5.04
N VAL A 133 7.54 -10.51 -4.99
CA VAL A 133 6.10 -10.36 -4.73
C VAL A 133 5.32 -10.43 -6.04
N SER A 134 4.48 -11.46 -6.18
CA SER A 134 3.59 -11.66 -7.34
C SER A 134 2.10 -11.65 -7.00
N LYS A 135 1.75 -11.61 -5.70
CA LYS A 135 0.36 -11.66 -5.22
C LYS A 135 0.03 -10.43 -4.39
N SER A 136 -1.13 -9.85 -4.65
CA SER A 136 -1.70 -8.78 -3.81
C SER A 136 -2.86 -9.41 -3.04
N CYS A 137 -2.88 -9.41 -1.70
CA CYS A 137 -1.93 -8.75 -0.80
C CYS A 137 -0.78 -9.68 -0.36
N THR A 138 0.46 -9.18 -0.39
CA THR A 138 1.59 -9.82 0.30
C THR A 138 2.08 -8.90 1.42
N VAL A 139 2.00 -9.36 2.66
CA VAL A 139 2.52 -8.67 3.84
C VAL A 139 3.97 -9.09 4.04
N ARG A 140 4.86 -8.11 4.19
CA ARG A 140 6.28 -8.34 4.48
C ARG A 140 6.67 -7.68 5.79
N LEU A 141 7.50 -8.37 6.57
CA LEU A 141 8.10 -7.87 7.80
C LEU A 141 9.61 -8.13 7.75
N ASN A 142 10.41 -7.10 7.98
CA ASN A 142 11.89 -7.17 7.91
C ASN A 142 12.41 -7.89 6.65
N ASN A 143 11.93 -7.45 5.49
CA ASN A 143 12.25 -7.97 4.16
C ASN A 143 11.82 -9.42 3.87
N LYS A 144 11.13 -10.10 4.79
CA LYS A 144 10.60 -11.45 4.59
C LYS A 144 9.10 -11.42 4.33
N ILE A 145 8.61 -12.31 3.47
CA ILE A 145 7.18 -12.57 3.34
C ILE A 145 6.69 -13.09 4.69
N ARG A 146 5.62 -12.49 5.20
CA ARG A 146 5.03 -12.82 6.50
C ARG A 146 3.67 -13.50 6.36
N CYS A 147 2.86 -13.07 5.40
CA CYS A 147 1.54 -13.63 5.16
C CYS A 147 1.04 -13.13 3.79
N ILE A 148 0.28 -13.96 3.09
CA ILE A 148 -0.28 -13.63 1.77
C ILE A 148 -1.81 -13.81 1.83
N ARG A 149 -2.55 -12.85 1.28
CA ARG A 149 -3.98 -12.96 1.01
C ARG A 149 -4.14 -13.17 -0.49
N ASP A 150 -4.73 -14.30 -0.89
CA ASP A 150 -4.81 -14.70 -2.30
C ASP A 150 -6.01 -15.61 -2.55
N GLY A 151 -6.96 -15.12 -3.35
CA GLY A 151 -8.20 -15.82 -3.68
C GLY A 151 -9.14 -15.93 -2.48
N GLY A 152 -9.18 -14.92 -1.61
CA GLY A 152 -10.03 -14.94 -0.42
C GLY A 152 -9.52 -15.87 0.70
N GLU A 153 -8.28 -16.34 0.63
CA GLU A 153 -7.65 -17.20 1.64
C GLU A 153 -6.31 -16.63 2.13
N TRP A 154 -5.99 -16.88 3.39
CA TRP A 154 -4.69 -16.56 3.98
C TRP A 154 -3.71 -17.73 3.77
N LYS A 155 -2.55 -17.46 3.17
CA LYS A 155 -1.53 -18.43 2.77
C LYS A 155 -0.15 -18.00 3.26
N ASP A 156 0.72 -18.96 3.55
CA ASP A 156 2.09 -18.72 4.02
C ASP A 156 2.15 -17.81 5.27
N CYS A 157 1.26 -18.07 6.22
CA CYS A 157 1.08 -17.30 7.45
C CYS A 157 1.42 -18.14 8.69
N ASP A 158 2.62 -18.74 8.74
CA ASP A 158 3.04 -19.63 9.85
C ASP A 158 2.91 -18.97 11.24
N GLY A 159 3.11 -17.65 11.30
CA GLY A 159 2.93 -16.87 12.52
C GLY A 159 1.48 -16.50 12.85
N GLY A 160 0.50 -16.94 12.06
CA GLY A 160 -0.91 -16.56 12.14
C GLY A 160 -1.30 -15.45 11.15
N SER A 161 -2.61 -15.30 10.90
CA SER A 161 -3.19 -14.37 9.91
C SER A 161 -4.03 -13.26 10.53
N SER A 162 -4.00 -13.07 11.86
CA SER A 162 -4.70 -11.96 12.51
C SER A 162 -3.81 -10.73 12.67
N ALA A 163 -4.42 -9.55 12.84
CA ALA A 163 -3.69 -8.35 13.23
C ALA A 163 -2.91 -8.51 14.54
N LYS A 164 -3.45 -9.28 15.51
CA LYS A 164 -2.79 -9.55 16.79
C LYS A 164 -1.48 -10.32 16.58
N ASP A 165 -1.48 -11.27 15.67
CA ASP A 165 -0.29 -12.06 15.33
C ASP A 165 0.80 -11.18 14.71
N LEU A 166 0.42 -10.33 13.75
CA LEU A 166 1.34 -9.37 13.15
C LEU A 166 1.92 -8.39 14.19
N VAL A 167 1.10 -7.90 15.12
CA VAL A 167 1.55 -7.05 16.24
C VAL A 167 2.55 -7.79 17.15
N ALA A 168 2.32 -9.07 17.42
CA ALA A 168 3.24 -9.86 18.24
C ALA A 168 4.61 -9.99 17.55
N ASP A 169 4.63 -10.29 16.26
CA ASP A 169 5.88 -10.41 15.49
C ASP A 169 6.63 -9.09 15.39
N ILE A 170 5.91 -7.99 15.12
CA ILE A 170 6.49 -6.64 15.12
C ILE A 170 7.16 -6.31 16.45
N ASN A 171 6.50 -6.61 17.56
CA ASN A 171 7.07 -6.36 18.89
C ASN A 171 8.31 -7.23 19.16
N ALA A 172 8.29 -8.49 18.71
CA ALA A 172 9.43 -9.39 18.84
C ALA A 172 10.63 -8.90 18.02
N GLU A 173 10.41 -8.48 16.77
CA GLU A 173 11.44 -7.94 15.89
C GLU A 173 11.99 -6.60 16.41
N SER A 174 11.10 -5.70 16.84
CA SER A 174 11.51 -4.42 17.45
C SER A 174 12.43 -4.66 18.64
N LYS A 175 12.07 -5.57 19.55
CA LYS A 175 12.89 -5.91 20.72
C LYS A 175 14.30 -6.42 20.33
N LYS A 176 14.42 -7.25 19.29
CA LYS A 176 15.71 -7.74 18.80
C LYS A 176 16.59 -6.59 18.31
N LEU A 177 16.03 -5.65 17.55
CA LEU A 177 16.75 -4.48 17.07
C LEU A 177 17.26 -3.62 18.24
N TRP A 178 16.41 -3.31 19.23
CA TRP A 178 16.80 -2.56 20.42
C TRP A 178 17.93 -3.24 21.21
N GLN A 179 17.87 -4.57 21.37
CA GLN A 179 18.93 -5.33 22.05
C GLN A 179 20.26 -5.29 21.29
N GLY A 180 20.22 -5.29 19.96
CA GLY A 180 21.42 -5.16 19.12
C GLY A 180 22.08 -3.77 19.16
N TYR A 181 21.34 -2.72 19.52
CA TYR A 181 21.90 -1.37 19.71
C TYR A 181 22.44 -1.14 21.13
N ALA A 182 21.99 -1.92 22.10
CA ALA A 182 22.36 -1.79 23.51
C ALA A 182 23.58 -2.64 23.91
N GLY A 183 24.09 -3.49 23.02
CA GLY A 183 25.28 -4.32 23.20
C GLY A 183 26.40 -3.89 22.28
#